data_AF-Q1MCE6-F1
#
_entry.id   AF-Q1MCE6-F1
#
_cell.length_a   1.000
_cell.length_b   1.000
_cell.length_c   1.000
_cell.angle_alpha   90.00
_cell.angle_beta   90.00
_cell.angle_gamma   90.00
#
_symmetry.space_group_name_H-M   'P 1'
#
loop_
_entity.id
_entity.type
_entity.pdbx_description
1 polymer ?
#
loop_
_entity_poly.entity_id
_entity_poly.type
_entity_poly.pdbx_seq_one_letter_code
_entity_poly.pdbx_strand_id
1 'polypeptide(L)'
;MKNDRARPLLLTALSAAAFFCVVAGSAFAHSRGDGGSHAGLNIPQISHGEMAVISDYRGRIIDLASRAVDTNEPFRRVLNYAEIQYSYCLWGRMPGSVTDEESPFNECAHAYLAATKAVLLSMREMPQEAAAAGEIISAVDADMVRRGLALISCRFSGEAFNTADIVKPRWSGIPFHAASMASLTGLASLFGLGVFALRRFSRPKAQSSE
;
A
#
# COMPACT_ATOMS: atom_id res chain seq x y z
N MET A 1 -32.93 -40.66 6.62
CA MET A 1 -31.46 -40.49 6.53
C MET A 1 -31.15 -39.00 6.40
N LYS A 2 -30.70 -38.39 7.50
CA LYS A 2 -30.43 -36.95 7.59
C LYS A 2 -29.06 -36.67 6.97
N ASN A 3 -29.01 -35.65 6.12
CA ASN A 3 -27.87 -35.32 5.26
C ASN A 3 -26.73 -34.65 6.06
N ASP A 4 -25.99 -35.42 6.87
CA ASP A 4 -24.95 -34.91 7.78
C ASP A 4 -23.67 -34.43 7.09
N ARG A 5 -23.54 -34.63 5.76
CA ARG A 5 -22.41 -34.11 4.97
C ARG A 5 -22.57 -32.65 4.52
N ALA A 6 -23.78 -32.09 4.53
CA ALA A 6 -24.03 -30.71 4.10
C ALA A 6 -23.70 -29.66 5.19
N ARG A 7 -23.80 -30.05 6.46
CA ARG A 7 -23.49 -29.19 7.62
C ARG A 7 -22.05 -28.66 7.68
N PRO A 8 -20.99 -29.46 7.48
CA PRO A 8 -19.62 -28.95 7.56
C PRO A 8 -19.29 -27.98 6.43
N LEU A 9 -19.87 -28.17 5.23
CA LEU A 9 -19.67 -27.32 4.06
C LEU A 9 -20.36 -25.95 4.20
N LEU A 10 -21.57 -25.92 4.77
CA LEU A 10 -22.25 -24.68 5.13
C LEU A 10 -21.50 -23.92 6.24
N LEU A 11 -21.03 -24.62 7.28
CA LEU A 11 -20.27 -24.01 8.39
C LEU A 11 -18.91 -23.47 7.94
N THR A 12 -18.23 -24.11 6.99
CA THR A 12 -16.98 -23.59 6.39
C THR A 12 -17.23 -22.34 5.55
N ALA A 13 -18.29 -22.32 4.75
CA ALA A 13 -18.65 -21.17 3.93
C ALA A 13 -19.08 -19.97 4.79
N LEU A 14 -19.86 -20.22 5.85
CA LEU A 14 -20.24 -19.22 6.84
C LEU A 14 -19.04 -18.69 7.64
N SER A 15 -18.07 -19.53 7.95
CA SER A 15 -16.84 -19.11 8.66
C SER A 15 -15.91 -18.27 7.76
N ALA A 16 -15.80 -18.61 6.47
CA ALA A 16 -15.05 -17.82 5.49
C ALA A 16 -15.73 -16.47 5.20
N ALA A 17 -17.06 -16.47 5.09
CA ALA A 17 -17.85 -15.24 4.97
C ALA A 17 -17.75 -14.37 6.23
N ALA A 18 -17.81 -14.96 7.43
CA ALA A 18 -17.63 -14.24 8.69
C ALA A 18 -16.21 -13.66 8.84
N PHE A 19 -15.18 -14.36 8.38
CA PHE A 19 -13.80 -13.84 8.37
C PHE A 19 -13.67 -12.62 7.43
N PHE A 20 -14.31 -12.65 6.26
CA PHE A 20 -14.38 -11.48 5.36
C PHE A 20 -15.20 -10.33 5.96
N CYS A 21 -16.29 -10.61 6.69
CA CYS A 21 -17.09 -9.58 7.35
C CYS A 21 -16.39 -8.92 8.54
N VAL A 22 -15.50 -9.62 9.25
CA VAL A 22 -14.73 -9.04 10.38
C VAL A 22 -13.63 -8.09 9.90
N VAL A 23 -13.08 -8.30 8.69
CA VAL A 23 -12.14 -7.35 8.07
C VAL A 23 -12.85 -6.08 7.55
N ALA A 24 -14.17 -6.13 7.36
CA ALA A 24 -14.99 -4.97 7.02
C ALA A 24 -15.42 -4.14 8.24
N GLY A 25 -14.79 -4.36 9.41
CA GLY A 25 -14.89 -3.44 10.54
C GLY A 25 -14.22 -2.12 10.20
N SER A 26 -14.99 -1.18 9.68
CA SER A 26 -14.59 0.23 9.59
C SER A 26 -14.12 0.66 10.98
N ALA A 27 -12.81 0.82 11.15
CA ALA A 27 -12.24 1.49 12.31
C ALA A 27 -12.61 2.99 12.23
N PHE A 28 -13.87 3.31 12.54
CA PHE A 28 -14.40 4.66 12.73
C PHE A 28 -13.93 5.25 14.07
N ALA A 29 -12.71 4.96 14.50
CA ALA A 29 -12.15 5.46 15.77
C ALA A 29 -11.38 6.79 15.60
N HIS A 30 -11.16 7.27 14.37
CA HIS A 30 -10.58 8.58 14.09
C HIS A 30 -11.64 9.50 13.49
N SER A 31 -12.68 9.83 14.27
CA SER A 31 -13.50 11.00 13.98
C SER A 31 -12.63 12.26 14.11
N ARG A 32 -12.68 13.13 13.09
CA ARG A 32 -12.08 14.47 13.06
C ARG A 32 -12.30 15.19 14.39
N GLY A 33 -11.22 15.55 15.09
CA GLY A 33 -11.26 16.57 16.11
C GLY A 33 -11.28 17.94 15.44
N ASP A 34 -12.37 18.69 15.61
CA ASP A 34 -12.43 20.12 15.31
C ASP A 34 -11.46 20.84 16.25
N GLY A 35 -10.42 21.51 15.74
CA GLY A 35 -9.62 22.39 16.59
C GLY A 35 -8.14 22.62 16.25
N GLY A 36 -7.64 22.20 15.09
CA GLY A 36 -6.28 22.55 14.64
C GLY A 36 -6.29 23.08 13.22
N SER A 37 -5.44 24.06 12.90
CA SER A 37 -5.24 24.61 11.54
C SER A 37 -5.34 23.49 10.50
N HIS A 38 -6.44 23.49 9.74
CA HIS A 38 -6.83 22.41 8.82
C HIS A 38 -6.01 22.39 7.52
N ALA A 39 -4.91 23.14 7.44
CA ALA A 39 -4.02 23.15 6.29
C ALA A 39 -2.96 22.06 6.45
N GLY A 40 -3.19 20.88 5.89
CA GLY A 40 -2.10 19.93 5.69
C GLY A 40 -1.06 20.46 4.69
N LEU A 41 0.09 19.81 4.62
CA LEU A 41 1.18 20.23 3.74
C LEU A 41 0.90 19.76 2.32
N ASN A 42 1.15 20.64 1.36
CA ASN A 42 1.10 20.30 -0.06
C ASN A 42 2.24 19.33 -0.41
N ILE A 43 1.90 18.26 -1.12
CA ILE A 43 2.82 17.26 -1.63
C ILE A 43 2.83 17.42 -3.15
N PRO A 44 3.96 17.87 -3.75
CA PRO A 44 4.07 18.03 -5.19
C PRO A 44 3.75 16.74 -5.93
N GLN A 45 3.13 16.88 -7.10
CA GLN A 45 2.79 15.77 -7.99
C GLN A 45 4.04 14.96 -8.39
N ILE A 46 3.80 13.72 -8.79
CA ILE A 46 4.79 12.81 -9.38
C ILE A 46 4.26 12.31 -10.72
N SER A 47 5.10 12.31 -11.76
CA SER A 47 4.69 11.73 -13.04
C SER A 47 4.62 10.21 -12.95
N HIS A 48 3.86 9.58 -13.84
CA HIS A 48 3.76 8.12 -13.89
C HIS A 48 5.14 7.48 -14.16
N GLY A 49 5.95 8.08 -15.04
CA GLY A 49 7.33 7.65 -15.27
C GLY A 49 8.21 7.74 -14.02
N GLU A 50 8.10 8.84 -13.25
CA GLU A 50 8.82 9.01 -12.00
C GLU A 50 8.41 7.96 -10.95
N MET A 51 7.13 7.59 -10.88
CA MET A 51 6.68 6.53 -9.96
C MET A 51 7.43 5.22 -10.20
N ALA A 52 7.62 4.84 -11.47
CA ALA A 52 8.29 3.60 -11.84
C ALA A 52 9.77 3.56 -11.47
N VAL A 53 10.38 4.69 -11.15
CA VAL A 53 11.75 4.78 -10.63
C VAL A 53 11.71 4.95 -9.11
N ILE A 54 10.95 5.91 -8.58
CA ILE A 54 10.85 6.16 -7.13
C ILE A 54 10.37 4.91 -6.37
N SER A 55 9.53 4.05 -6.97
CA SER A 55 9.14 2.77 -6.37
C SER A 55 10.34 1.88 -6.06
N ASP A 56 11.33 1.84 -6.95
CA ASP A 56 12.52 1.00 -6.83
C ASP A 56 13.47 1.55 -5.74
N TYR A 57 13.47 2.88 -5.54
CA TYR A 57 14.30 3.55 -4.55
C TYR A 57 13.61 3.79 -3.21
N ARG A 58 12.27 3.61 -3.10
CA ARG A 58 11.48 3.92 -1.89
C ARG A 58 12.13 3.33 -0.63
N GLY A 59 12.53 2.06 -0.67
CA GLY A 59 13.15 1.40 0.48
C GLY A 59 14.38 2.14 0.99
N ARG A 60 15.28 2.56 0.09
CA ARG A 60 16.49 3.33 0.42
C ARG A 60 16.18 4.74 0.92
N ILE A 61 15.19 5.40 0.33
CA ILE A 61 14.75 6.75 0.73
C ILE A 61 14.20 6.72 2.15
N ILE A 62 13.28 5.80 2.44
CA ILE A 62 12.68 5.67 3.78
C ILE A 62 13.71 5.21 4.81
N ASP A 63 14.62 4.31 4.44
CA ASP A 63 15.71 3.88 5.31
C ASP A 63 16.61 5.06 5.73
N LEU A 64 17.02 5.92 4.77
CA LEU A 64 17.75 7.15 5.06
C LEU A 64 16.93 8.10 5.95
N ALA A 65 15.66 8.35 5.59
CA ALA A 65 14.77 9.23 6.34
C ALA A 65 14.50 8.75 7.78
N SER A 66 14.48 7.43 8.01
CA SER A 66 14.24 6.83 9.32
C SER A 66 15.40 7.09 10.30
N ARG A 67 16.62 7.23 9.77
CA ARG A 67 17.83 7.52 10.55
C ARG A 67 18.18 9.00 10.62
N ALA A 68 17.46 9.85 9.90
CA ALA A 68 17.76 11.26 9.83
C ALA A 68 17.64 11.94 11.19
N VAL A 69 18.61 12.79 11.53
CA VAL A 69 18.77 13.34 12.90
C VAL A 69 18.48 14.84 12.99
N ASP A 70 18.67 15.61 11.90
CA ASP A 70 18.47 17.06 11.85
C ASP A 70 17.07 17.45 11.29
N THR A 71 16.06 16.65 11.66
CA THR A 71 14.70 16.79 11.13
C THR A 71 13.89 17.94 11.74
N ASN A 72 12.93 18.46 10.96
CA ASN A 72 11.94 19.44 11.41
C ASN A 72 10.50 18.91 11.32
N GLU A 73 9.54 19.69 11.82
CA GLU A 73 8.13 19.28 11.85
C GLU A 73 7.52 19.05 10.45
N PRO A 74 7.74 19.91 9.43
CA PRO A 74 7.25 19.66 8.08
C PRO A 74 7.79 18.36 7.47
N PHE A 75 9.09 18.10 7.61
CA PHE A 75 9.71 16.87 7.15
C PHE A 75 9.05 15.64 7.78
N ARG A 76 8.88 15.64 9.10
CA ARG A 76 8.28 14.52 9.84
C ARG A 76 6.82 14.30 9.45
N ARG A 77 6.06 15.37 9.18
CA ARG A 77 4.68 15.24 8.67
C ARG A 77 4.62 14.57 7.30
N VAL A 78 5.46 14.98 6.35
CA VAL A 78 5.49 14.36 5.02
C VAL A 78 5.98 12.91 5.10
N LEU A 79 7.00 12.62 5.91
CA LEU A 79 7.47 11.24 6.16
C LEU A 79 6.37 10.36 6.75
N ASN A 80 5.67 10.85 7.78
CA ASN A 80 4.55 10.13 8.37
C ASN A 80 3.42 9.90 7.35
N TYR A 81 3.11 10.90 6.54
CA TYR A 81 2.15 10.73 5.46
C TYR A 81 2.60 9.66 4.46
N ALA A 82 3.86 9.68 4.02
CA ALA A 82 4.39 8.69 3.07
C ALA A 82 4.26 7.25 3.59
N GLU A 83 4.54 7.02 4.88
CA GLU A 83 4.39 5.71 5.51
C GLU A 83 2.93 5.30 5.74
N ILE A 84 2.09 6.22 6.23
CA ILE A 84 0.66 5.97 6.44
C ILE A 84 -0.01 5.68 5.09
N GLN A 85 0.17 6.53 4.10
CA GLN A 85 -0.42 6.38 2.76
C GLN A 85 0.04 5.07 2.10
N TYR A 86 1.30 4.67 2.29
CA TYR A 86 1.80 3.38 1.81
C TYR A 86 1.07 2.19 2.45
N SER A 87 0.78 2.23 3.76
CA SER A 87 -0.02 1.19 4.43
C SER A 87 -1.46 1.14 3.93
N TYR A 88 -2.11 2.29 3.70
CA TYR A 88 -3.45 2.37 3.10
C TYR A 88 -3.47 1.80 1.67
N CYS A 89 -2.35 1.86 0.97
CA CYS A 89 -2.14 1.26 -0.35
C CYS A 89 -1.65 -0.19 -0.31
N LEU A 90 -1.93 -0.92 0.78
CA LEU A 90 -1.52 -2.31 0.97
C LEU A 90 -0.01 -2.51 0.78
N TRP A 91 0.80 -1.59 1.29
CA TRP A 91 2.26 -1.60 1.18
C TRP A 91 2.73 -1.73 -0.28
N GLY A 92 1.98 -1.17 -1.23
CA GLY A 92 2.28 -1.25 -2.66
C GLY A 92 2.35 -2.68 -3.20
N ARG A 93 1.78 -3.66 -2.49
CA ARG A 93 1.85 -5.09 -2.87
C ARG A 93 0.82 -5.49 -3.89
N MET A 94 -0.20 -4.68 -4.10
CA MET A 94 -1.20 -4.97 -5.12
C MET A 94 -0.56 -4.87 -6.52
N PRO A 95 -0.61 -5.92 -7.35
CA PRO A 95 -0.03 -5.88 -8.69
C PRO A 95 -0.65 -4.80 -9.56
N GLY A 96 0.18 -4.21 -10.44
CA GLY A 96 -0.24 -3.12 -11.32
C GLY A 96 -0.36 -1.75 -10.62
N SER A 97 -0.19 -1.64 -9.29
CA SER A 97 -0.35 -0.34 -8.60
C SER A 97 0.52 0.77 -9.18
N VAL A 98 1.72 0.45 -9.67
CA VAL A 98 2.63 1.42 -10.30
C VAL A 98 2.63 1.29 -11.81
N THR A 99 2.61 0.06 -12.34
CA THR A 99 2.85 -0.21 -13.77
C THR A 99 1.60 -0.20 -14.64
N ASP A 100 0.41 -0.13 -14.04
CA ASP A 100 -0.88 -0.13 -14.74
C ASP A 100 -1.69 1.10 -14.31
N GLU A 101 -1.93 2.00 -15.26
CA GLU A 101 -2.68 3.25 -15.05
C GLU A 101 -4.15 3.02 -14.70
N GLU A 102 -4.73 1.89 -15.13
CA GLU A 102 -6.11 1.51 -14.85
C GLU A 102 -6.26 0.75 -13.52
N SER A 103 -5.14 0.48 -12.84
CA SER A 103 -5.18 -0.17 -11.53
C SER A 103 -6.00 0.67 -10.55
N PRO A 104 -6.92 0.05 -9.78
CA PRO A 104 -7.66 0.72 -8.71
C PRO A 104 -6.78 1.28 -7.58
N PHE A 105 -5.49 0.93 -7.58
CA PHE A 105 -4.48 1.36 -6.62
C PHE A 105 -3.55 2.45 -7.19
N ASN A 106 -3.68 2.82 -8.46
CA ASN A 106 -2.76 3.73 -9.13
C ASN A 106 -2.71 5.13 -8.50
N GLU A 107 -3.87 5.73 -8.21
CA GLU A 107 -3.99 7.04 -7.57
C GLU A 107 -3.32 7.08 -6.18
N CYS A 108 -3.59 6.06 -5.37
CA CYS A 108 -3.03 5.97 -4.04
C CYS A 108 -1.51 5.70 -4.10
N ALA A 109 -1.05 5.01 -5.16
CA ALA A 109 0.37 4.86 -5.45
C ALA A 109 1.05 6.17 -5.84
N HIS A 110 0.39 7.01 -6.64
CA HIS A 110 0.85 8.38 -6.87
C HIS A 110 1.02 9.12 -5.54
N ALA A 111 0.06 9.04 -4.63
CA ALA A 111 0.11 9.74 -3.34
C ALA A 111 1.32 9.36 -2.48
N TYR A 112 1.56 8.05 -2.22
CA TYR A 112 2.70 7.66 -1.37
C TYR A 112 4.06 7.84 -2.06
N LEU A 113 4.15 7.66 -3.39
CA LEU A 113 5.40 7.85 -4.12
C LEU A 113 5.74 9.34 -4.30
N ALA A 114 4.74 10.20 -4.50
CA ALA A 114 4.91 11.65 -4.47
C ALA A 114 5.44 12.12 -3.10
N ALA A 115 4.85 11.62 -2.01
CA ALA A 115 5.31 11.91 -0.67
C ALA A 115 6.73 11.39 -0.40
N THR A 116 7.05 10.18 -0.88
CA THR A 116 8.40 9.61 -0.80
C THR A 116 9.41 10.49 -1.55
N LYS A 117 9.07 10.96 -2.75
CA LYS A 117 9.89 11.90 -3.53
C LYS A 117 10.08 13.23 -2.77
N ALA A 118 9.02 13.77 -2.18
CA ALA A 118 9.08 15.00 -1.39
C ALA A 118 10.00 14.84 -0.15
N VAL A 119 9.96 13.69 0.53
CA VAL A 119 10.90 13.35 1.62
C VAL A 119 12.34 13.34 1.12
N LEU A 120 12.62 12.67 -0.01
CA LEU A 120 13.97 12.65 -0.61
C LEU A 120 14.48 14.06 -0.92
N LEU A 121 13.65 14.88 -1.56
CA LEU A 121 14.01 16.25 -1.90
C LEU A 121 14.22 17.13 -0.66
N SER A 122 13.47 16.89 0.42
CA SER A 122 13.70 17.59 1.68
C SER A 122 15.04 17.20 2.32
N MET A 123 15.44 15.93 2.26
CA MET A 123 16.73 15.48 2.80
C MET A 123 17.93 16.05 2.03
N ARG A 124 17.75 16.44 0.77
CA ARG A 124 18.79 17.16 0.02
C ARG A 124 19.17 18.50 0.67
N GLU A 125 18.23 19.13 1.36
CA GLU A 125 18.42 20.41 2.04
C GLU A 125 18.80 20.24 3.53
N MET A 126 18.95 19.00 4.01
CA MET A 126 19.32 18.66 5.39
C MET A 126 20.84 18.41 5.46
N PRO A 127 21.63 19.20 6.21
CA PRO A 127 23.10 19.14 6.15
C PRO A 127 23.71 17.75 6.37
N GLN A 128 23.13 16.91 7.24
CA GLN A 128 23.72 15.60 7.55
C GLN A 128 23.37 14.52 6.50
N GLU A 129 22.21 14.64 5.86
CA GLU A 129 21.66 13.67 4.92
C GLU A 129 21.86 14.09 3.47
N ALA A 130 22.20 15.36 3.20
CA ALA A 130 22.30 15.94 1.87
C ALA A 130 23.17 15.14 0.92
N ALA A 131 24.33 14.65 1.39
CA ALA A 131 25.22 13.83 0.59
C ALA A 131 24.55 12.50 0.17
N ALA A 132 23.99 11.76 1.13
CA ALA A 132 23.33 10.47 0.87
C ALA A 132 22.05 10.64 0.04
N ALA A 133 21.29 11.71 0.28
CA ALA A 133 20.12 12.05 -0.52
C ALA A 133 20.53 12.41 -1.96
N GLY A 134 21.61 13.18 -2.14
CA GLY A 134 22.16 13.54 -3.44
C GLY A 134 22.61 12.34 -4.27
N GLU A 135 23.17 11.31 -3.64
CA GLU A 135 23.50 10.04 -4.31
C GLU A 135 22.24 9.31 -4.81
N ILE A 136 21.19 9.25 -3.98
CA ILE A 136 19.91 8.64 -4.39
C ILE A 136 19.28 9.43 -5.53
N ILE A 137 19.25 10.77 -5.45
CA ILE A 137 18.71 11.64 -6.50
C ILE A 137 19.47 11.43 -7.81
N SER A 138 20.79 11.42 -7.77
CA SER A 138 21.62 11.21 -8.95
C SER A 138 21.36 9.85 -9.61
N ALA A 139 21.15 8.79 -8.80
CA ALA A 139 20.80 7.47 -9.31
C ALA A 139 19.39 7.44 -9.92
N VAL A 140 18.41 8.09 -9.28
CA VAL A 140 17.05 8.25 -9.80
C VAL A 140 17.07 8.98 -11.15
N ASP A 141 17.79 10.11 -11.26
CA ASP A 141 17.87 10.89 -12.49
C ASP A 141 18.53 10.09 -13.63
N ALA A 142 19.61 9.36 -13.32
CA ALA A 142 20.25 8.47 -14.28
C ALA A 142 19.31 7.35 -14.76
N ASP A 143 18.49 6.78 -13.88
CA ASP A 143 17.50 5.76 -14.22
C ASP A 143 16.35 6.32 -15.06
N MET A 144 15.87 7.52 -14.73
CA MET A 144 14.84 8.23 -15.49
C MET A 144 15.29 8.46 -16.95
N VAL A 145 16.52 8.93 -17.15
CA VAL A 145 17.10 9.17 -18.48
C VAL A 145 17.30 7.86 -19.22
N ARG A 146 17.94 6.86 -18.58
CA ARG A 146 18.26 5.57 -19.20
C ARG A 146 17.02 4.82 -19.65
N ARG A 147 15.92 4.94 -18.89
CA ARG A 147 14.64 4.28 -19.19
C ARG A 147 13.71 5.14 -20.05
N GLY A 148 14.08 6.37 -20.38
CA GLY A 148 13.28 7.27 -21.21
C GLY A 148 11.92 7.66 -20.60
N LEU A 149 11.85 7.79 -19.28
CA LEU A 149 10.56 7.89 -18.55
C LEU A 149 10.05 9.32 -18.33
N ALA A 150 10.82 10.33 -18.74
CA ALA A 150 10.55 11.74 -18.42
C ALA A 150 9.17 12.25 -18.89
N LEU A 151 8.61 11.68 -19.96
CA LEU A 151 7.33 12.13 -20.56
C LEU A 151 6.16 11.19 -20.29
N ILE A 152 6.37 10.10 -19.54
CA ILE A 152 5.31 9.15 -19.24
C ILE A 152 4.42 9.73 -18.15
N SER A 153 3.16 9.98 -18.51
CA SER A 153 2.14 10.61 -17.66
C SER A 153 0.84 9.85 -17.78
N CYS A 154 0.05 9.87 -16.71
CA CYS A 154 -1.31 9.37 -16.65
C CYS A 154 -2.23 10.45 -16.05
N ARG A 155 -3.53 10.14 -15.90
CA ARG A 155 -4.52 11.11 -15.37
C ARG A 155 -4.16 11.73 -14.01
N PHE A 156 -3.43 11.00 -13.16
CA PHE A 156 -3.04 11.45 -11.81
C PHE A 156 -1.68 12.15 -11.78
N SER A 157 -0.94 12.20 -12.89
CA SER A 157 0.41 12.80 -12.93
C SER A 157 0.41 14.33 -12.76
N GLY A 158 -0.75 14.97 -12.92
CA GLY A 158 -0.97 16.39 -12.70
C GLY A 158 -1.60 16.73 -11.35
N GLU A 159 -1.80 15.74 -10.47
CA GLU A 159 -2.49 15.93 -9.20
C GLU A 159 -1.49 16.14 -8.06
N ALA A 160 -1.68 17.23 -7.32
CA ALA A 160 -1.01 17.44 -6.05
C ALA A 160 -1.79 16.74 -4.93
N PHE A 161 -1.06 16.27 -3.91
CA PHE A 161 -1.65 15.62 -2.73
C PHE A 161 -1.49 16.51 -1.50
N ASN A 162 -2.21 16.19 -0.43
CA ASN A 162 -2.14 16.95 0.81
C ASN A 162 -2.03 16.00 2.00
N THR A 163 -1.19 16.32 2.99
CA THR A 163 -1.04 15.47 4.18
C THR A 163 -2.32 15.36 5.03
N ALA A 164 -3.31 16.22 4.80
CA ALA A 164 -4.61 16.15 5.44
C ALA A 164 -5.55 15.09 4.82
N ASP A 165 -5.23 14.58 3.63
CA ASP A 165 -6.10 13.72 2.83
C ASP A 165 -5.48 12.35 2.57
N ILE A 166 -6.16 11.29 3.03
CA ILE A 166 -5.77 9.90 2.74
C ILE A 166 -6.45 9.44 1.45
N VAL A 167 -5.64 9.12 0.45
CA VAL A 167 -6.10 8.58 -0.84
C VAL A 167 -6.32 7.07 -0.69
N LYS A 168 -7.55 6.60 -0.85
CA LYS A 168 -7.86 5.17 -0.70
C LYS A 168 -7.89 4.47 -2.05
N PRO A 169 -7.54 3.17 -2.12
CA PRO A 169 -7.78 2.37 -3.31
C PRO A 169 -9.26 2.40 -3.71
N ARG A 170 -9.52 2.39 -5.02
CA ARG A 170 -10.87 2.33 -5.58
C ARG A 170 -11.42 0.91 -5.49
N TRP A 171 -11.90 0.50 -4.32
CA TRP A 171 -12.41 -0.86 -4.07
C TRP A 171 -13.45 -1.34 -5.09
N SER A 172 -14.33 -0.46 -5.57
CA SER A 172 -15.33 -0.78 -6.59
C SER A 172 -14.73 -1.14 -7.96
N GLY A 173 -13.49 -0.74 -8.25
CA GLY A 173 -12.78 -1.08 -9.48
C GLY A 173 -12.10 -2.44 -9.44
N ILE A 174 -11.89 -3.03 -8.25
CA ILE A 174 -11.17 -4.30 -8.09
C ILE A 174 -11.79 -5.43 -8.91
N PRO A 175 -13.12 -5.69 -8.89
CA PRO A 175 -13.73 -6.77 -9.67
C PRO A 175 -13.46 -6.70 -11.18
N PHE A 176 -13.12 -5.53 -11.70
CA PHE A 176 -12.89 -5.28 -13.12
C PHE A 176 -11.40 -5.23 -13.49
N HIS A 177 -10.50 -5.31 -12.50
CA HIS A 177 -9.06 -5.32 -12.71
C HIS A 177 -8.49 -6.73 -12.48
N ALA A 178 -8.13 -7.40 -13.58
CA ALA A 178 -7.78 -8.82 -13.58
C ALA A 178 -6.63 -9.16 -12.62
N ALA A 179 -5.58 -8.34 -12.58
CA ALA A 179 -4.41 -8.60 -11.73
C ALA A 179 -4.76 -8.47 -10.23
N SER A 180 -5.60 -7.50 -9.85
CA SER A 180 -6.07 -7.37 -8.46
C SER A 180 -6.99 -8.52 -8.07
N MET A 181 -7.92 -8.91 -8.96
CA MET A 181 -8.80 -10.05 -8.71
C MET A 181 -8.02 -11.35 -8.56
N ALA A 182 -7.07 -11.63 -9.46
CA ALA A 182 -6.21 -12.80 -9.39
C ALA A 182 -5.43 -12.85 -8.07
N SER A 183 -4.90 -11.71 -7.61
CA SER A 183 -4.15 -11.62 -6.35
C SER A 183 -5.02 -11.90 -5.13
N LEU A 184 -6.21 -11.29 -5.06
CA LEU A 184 -7.12 -11.48 -3.94
C LEU A 184 -7.71 -12.89 -3.90
N THR A 185 -8.10 -13.43 -5.05
CA THR A 185 -8.60 -14.81 -5.18
C THR A 185 -7.52 -15.83 -4.86
N GLY A 186 -6.29 -15.61 -5.33
CA GLY A 186 -5.13 -16.43 -4.98
C GLY A 186 -4.85 -16.43 -3.48
N LEU A 187 -4.82 -15.24 -2.86
CA LEU A 187 -4.63 -15.10 -1.42
C LEU A 187 -5.75 -15.79 -0.61
N ALA A 188 -7.02 -15.57 -1.00
CA ALA A 188 -8.16 -16.22 -0.37
C ALA A 188 -8.11 -17.75 -0.50
N SER A 189 -7.67 -18.26 -1.66
CA SER A 189 -7.49 -19.69 -1.91
C SER A 189 -6.40 -20.28 -1.00
N LEU A 190 -5.27 -19.58 -0.85
CA LEU A 190 -4.19 -20.00 0.05
C LEU A 190 -4.65 -20.07 1.52
N PHE A 191 -5.40 -19.06 1.98
CA PHE A 191 -5.98 -19.11 3.32
C PHE A 191 -6.98 -20.26 3.48
N GLY A 192 -7.85 -20.46 2.49
CA GLY A 192 -8.80 -21.58 2.49
C GLY A 192 -8.12 -22.94 2.57
N LEU A 193 -7.05 -23.14 1.79
CA LEU A 193 -6.24 -24.36 1.82
C LEU A 193 -5.50 -24.53 3.15
N GLY A 194 -4.94 -23.46 3.70
CA GLY A 194 -4.26 -23.48 5.00
C GLY A 194 -5.21 -23.89 6.14
N VAL A 195 -6.41 -23.31 6.19
CA VAL A 195 -7.45 -23.69 7.17
C VAL A 195 -7.89 -25.14 6.96
N PHE A 196 -8.05 -25.57 5.71
CA PHE A 196 -8.41 -26.95 5.39
C PHE A 196 -7.35 -27.95 5.86
N ALA A 197 -6.07 -27.67 5.58
CA ALA A 197 -4.95 -28.49 6.01
C ALA A 197 -4.87 -28.54 7.55
N LEU A 198 -4.94 -27.40 8.23
CA LEU A 198 -4.92 -27.33 9.69
C LEU A 198 -6.04 -28.19 10.31
N ARG A 199 -7.26 -28.09 9.79
CA ARG A 199 -8.38 -28.93 10.24
C ARG A 199 -8.16 -30.41 9.98
N ARG A 200 -7.49 -30.77 8.88
CA ARG A 200 -7.22 -32.17 8.54
C ARG A 200 -6.17 -32.81 9.45
N PHE A 201 -5.16 -32.04 9.88
CA PHE A 201 -4.08 -32.50 10.74
C PHE A 201 -4.39 -32.39 12.23
N SER A 202 -5.25 -31.45 12.65
CA SER A 202 -5.67 -31.29 14.05
C SER A 202 -6.83 -32.22 14.46
N ARG A 203 -7.31 -33.11 13.57
CA ARG A 203 -8.33 -34.11 13.94
C ARG A 203 -7.69 -35.19 14.83
N PRO A 204 -8.12 -35.36 16.09
CA PRO A 204 -7.59 -36.41 16.95
C PRO A 204 -7.85 -37.77 16.32
N LYS A 205 -6.81 -38.61 16.27
CA LYS A 205 -6.94 -40.04 15.92
C LYS A 205 -7.90 -40.64 16.95
N ALA A 206 -9.10 -41.02 16.51
CA ALA A 206 -10.03 -41.76 17.37
C ALA A 206 -9.29 -43.01 17.88
N GLN A 207 -9.11 -43.11 19.20
CA GLN A 207 -8.63 -44.33 19.84
C GLN A 207 -9.65 -45.43 19.51
N SER A 208 -9.20 -46.41 18.73
CA SER A 208 -9.90 -47.68 18.55
C SER A 208 -9.78 -48.43 19.87
N SER A 209 -10.85 -48.47 20.65
CA SER A 209 -10.97 -49.41 21.76
C SER A 209 -11.45 -50.74 21.19
N GLU A 210 -10.62 -51.78 21.33
CA GLU A 210 -11.01 -53.20 21.28
C GLU A 210 -12.11 -53.53 22.29
#